data_AF-A0AAX3TA74-F1
#
_entry.id   AF-A0AAX3TA74-F1
#
_cell.length_a   1.000
_cell.length_b   1.000
_cell.length_c   1.000
_cell.angle_alpha   90.00
_cell.angle_beta   90.00
_cell.angle_gamma   90.00
#
_symmetry.space_group_name_H-M   'P 1'
#
loop_
_entity.id
_entity.type
_entity.pdbx_description
1 polymer ?
#
loop_
_entity_poly.entity_id
_entity_poly.type
_entity_poly.pdbx_seq_one_letter_code
_entity_poly.pdbx_strand_id
1 'polypeptide(L)'
;MGASRRGARTFLTSSAIGEAIDIEESIVLTGYAALAESAADFGVTPDLMREVDAAVHRHRAIIARLRLMRTEAVAAEQVSSPHDEALAALGLGGPDGDPIATDVEPSKVVRSYHDGRRPAPVAVAYLLAAAHALTDPTNCGTASPALNLMPPPLHRDRALLEKVLTHAVAMSDPATRAELAAHITAASTAFADAGGVTDRSLSVLRYNPHSLRTSCRSMGLGEVDICIAG
;
A
#
# COMPACT_ATOMS: atom_id res chain seq x y z
N MET A 1 -22.49 22.63 -32.17
CA MET A 1 -22.61 22.46 -30.70
C MET A 1 -21.78 21.25 -30.31
N GLY A 2 -20.55 21.47 -29.83
CA GLY A 2 -19.67 20.38 -29.40
C GLY A 2 -20.15 19.82 -28.08
N ALA A 3 -20.49 18.53 -28.04
CA ALA A 3 -20.80 17.83 -26.81
C ALA A 3 -19.55 17.89 -25.92
N SER A 4 -19.64 18.66 -24.83
CA SER A 4 -18.68 18.62 -23.75
C SER A 4 -18.65 17.20 -23.21
N ARG A 5 -17.62 16.43 -23.58
CA ARG A 5 -17.28 15.18 -22.90
C ARG A 5 -16.95 15.57 -21.47
N ARG A 6 -17.95 15.58 -20.60
CA ARG A 6 -17.73 15.56 -19.14
C ARG A 6 -16.83 14.34 -18.92
N GLY A 7 -15.56 14.58 -18.61
CA GLY A 7 -14.63 13.52 -18.26
C GLY A 7 -15.30 12.66 -17.20
N ALA A 8 -15.50 11.39 -17.50
CA ALA A 8 -15.97 10.43 -16.51
C ALA A 8 -15.03 10.58 -15.31
N ARG A 9 -15.58 10.78 -14.11
CA ARG A 9 -14.79 10.80 -12.89
C ARG A 9 -14.09 9.45 -12.81
N THR A 10 -12.79 9.42 -13.06
CA THR A 10 -12.01 8.19 -13.01
C THR A 10 -11.79 7.87 -11.55
N PHE A 11 -12.67 7.03 -11.00
CA PHE A 11 -12.48 6.41 -9.69
C PHE A 11 -11.39 5.33 -9.80
N LEU A 12 -10.79 4.94 -8.67
CA LEU A 12 -9.92 3.75 -8.65
C LEU A 12 -10.68 2.57 -9.26
N THR A 13 -10.04 1.85 -10.18
CA THR A 13 -10.62 0.61 -10.73
C THR A 13 -10.73 -0.44 -9.62
N SER A 14 -11.62 -1.41 -9.77
CA SER A 14 -11.75 -2.52 -8.83
C SER A 14 -10.40 -3.23 -8.57
N SER A 15 -9.56 -3.33 -9.61
CA SER A 15 -8.20 -3.88 -9.53
C SER A 15 -7.24 -3.05 -8.67
N ALA A 16 -7.24 -1.71 -8.80
CA ALA A 16 -6.40 -0.83 -7.99
C ALA A 16 -6.81 -0.84 -6.51
N ILE A 17 -8.12 -0.96 -6.23
CA ILE A 17 -8.62 -1.13 -4.86
C ILE A 17 -8.21 -2.51 -4.32
N GLY A 18 -8.25 -3.55 -5.15
CA GLY A 18 -7.76 -4.89 -4.82
C GLY A 18 -6.28 -4.90 -4.43
N GLU A 19 -5.42 -4.23 -5.20
CA GLU A 19 -3.99 -4.07 -4.90
C GLU A 19 -3.77 -3.36 -3.56
N ALA A 20 -4.53 -2.30 -3.27
CA ALA A 20 -4.43 -1.59 -2.00
C ALA A 20 -4.82 -2.47 -0.80
N ILE A 21 -5.91 -3.25 -0.93
CA ILE A 21 -6.33 -4.20 0.11
C ILE A 21 -5.22 -5.22 0.37
N ASP A 22 -4.65 -5.77 -0.69
CA ASP A 22 -3.61 -6.80 -0.58
C ASP A 22 -2.35 -6.28 0.13
N ILE A 23 -1.89 -5.07 -0.19
CA ILE A 23 -0.75 -4.46 0.50
C ILE A 23 -1.08 -4.12 1.97
N GLU A 24 -2.26 -3.57 2.24
CA GLU A 24 -2.68 -3.24 3.61
C GLU A 24 -2.77 -4.49 4.50
N GLU A 25 -3.34 -5.58 3.98
CA GLU A 25 -3.49 -6.84 4.72
C GLU A 25 -2.16 -7.58 4.86
N SER A 26 -1.45 -7.76 3.75
CA SER A 26 -0.25 -8.61 3.71
C SER A 26 0.96 -7.90 4.28
N ILE A 27 1.12 -6.58 4.10
CA ILE A 27 2.35 -5.86 4.50
C ILE A 27 2.09 -4.95 5.70
N VAL A 28 1.08 -4.08 5.64
CA VAL A 28 0.92 -3.04 6.67
C VAL A 28 0.48 -3.65 8.00
N LEU A 29 -0.59 -4.45 8.01
CA LEU A 29 -1.06 -5.10 9.22
C LEU A 29 -0.06 -6.11 9.78
N THR A 30 0.62 -6.88 8.94
CA THR A 30 1.62 -7.86 9.39
C THR A 30 2.86 -7.17 9.96
N GLY A 31 3.30 -6.06 9.38
CA GLY A 31 4.41 -5.27 9.93
C GLY A 31 4.08 -4.67 11.29
N TYR A 32 2.86 -4.16 11.49
CA TYR A 32 2.44 -3.67 12.81
C TYR A 32 2.28 -4.81 13.83
N ALA A 33 1.79 -5.98 13.40
CA ALA A 33 1.75 -7.16 14.24
C ALA A 33 3.17 -7.59 14.66
N ALA A 34 4.14 -7.59 13.74
CA ALA A 34 5.53 -7.88 14.04
C ALA A 34 6.15 -6.88 15.05
N LEU A 35 5.83 -5.59 14.94
CA LEU A 35 6.25 -4.59 15.94
C LEU A 35 5.65 -4.87 17.33
N ALA A 36 4.40 -5.33 17.38
CA ALA A 36 3.73 -5.64 18.64
C ALA A 36 4.27 -6.95 19.27
N GLU A 37 4.50 -7.98 18.46
CA GLU A 37 5.00 -9.29 18.90
C GLU A 37 6.48 -9.24 19.33
N SER A 38 7.30 -8.47 18.60
CA SER A 38 8.73 -8.26 18.89
C SER A 38 8.99 -6.92 19.59
N ALA A 39 8.04 -6.44 20.41
CA ALA A 39 8.10 -5.12 21.06
C ALA A 39 9.42 -4.88 21.82
N ALA A 40 9.93 -5.90 22.51
CA ALA A 40 11.19 -5.82 23.25
C ALA A 40 12.40 -5.61 22.33
N ASP A 41 12.43 -6.33 21.21
CA ASP A 41 13.53 -6.28 20.23
C ASP A 41 13.61 -4.90 19.55
N PHE A 42 12.45 -4.25 19.36
CA PHE A 42 12.36 -2.90 18.80
C PHE A 42 12.32 -1.79 19.87
N GLY A 43 12.46 -2.13 21.15
CA GLY A 43 12.40 -1.17 22.26
C GLY A 43 11.09 -0.36 22.31
N VAL A 44 9.97 -0.95 21.90
CA VAL A 44 8.67 -0.30 21.86
C VAL A 44 8.17 -0.07 23.29
N THR A 45 8.11 1.20 23.69
CA THR A 45 7.59 1.57 25.02
C THR A 45 6.06 1.38 25.11
N PRO A 46 5.48 1.29 26.32
CA PRO A 46 4.02 1.15 26.47
C PRO A 46 3.22 2.27 25.79
N ASP A 47 3.76 3.49 25.75
CA ASP A 47 3.13 4.63 25.09
C ASP A 47 3.15 4.46 23.57
N LEU A 48 4.27 4.00 23.02
CA LEU A 48 4.39 3.66 21.60
C LEU A 48 3.50 2.48 21.21
N MET A 49 3.33 1.51 22.11
CA MET A 49 2.45 0.36 21.87
C MET A 49 1.01 0.82 21.67
N ARG A 50 0.53 1.79 22.46
CA ARG A 50 -0.80 2.40 22.26
C ARG A 50 -0.93 3.09 20.90
N GLU A 51 0.14 3.71 20.40
CA GLU A 51 0.15 4.33 19.07
C GLU A 51 0.16 3.27 17.95
N VAL A 52 0.88 2.16 18.13
CA VAL A 52 0.90 0.99 17.24
C VAL A 52 -0.48 0.33 17.19
N ASP A 53 -1.11 0.08 18.34
CA ASP A 53 -2.47 -0.43 18.41
C ASP A 53 -3.45 0.49 17.69
N ALA A 54 -3.34 1.81 17.93
CA ALA A 54 -4.16 2.79 17.23
C ALA A 54 -3.92 2.77 15.72
N ALA A 55 -2.70 2.48 15.25
CA ALA A 55 -2.40 2.31 13.83
C ALA A 55 -3.09 1.06 13.27
N VAL A 56 -2.98 -0.09 13.95
CA VAL A 56 -3.66 -1.33 13.57
C VAL A 56 -5.17 -1.12 13.43
N HIS A 57 -5.81 -0.43 14.39
CA HIS A 57 -7.24 -0.14 14.31
C HIS A 57 -7.59 0.76 13.11
N ARG A 58 -6.77 1.77 12.81
CA ARG A 58 -6.95 2.62 11.61
C ARG A 58 -6.85 1.81 10.33
N HIS A 59 -5.81 1.00 10.17
CA HIS A 59 -5.60 0.22 8.96
C HIS A 59 -6.69 -0.85 8.75
N ARG A 60 -7.20 -1.48 9.83
CA ARG A 60 -8.38 -2.34 9.75
C ARG A 60 -9.62 -1.59 9.25
N ALA A 61 -9.85 -0.36 9.71
CA ALA A 61 -10.95 0.47 9.24
C ALA A 61 -10.77 0.88 7.77
N ILE A 62 -9.54 1.19 7.35
CA ILE A 62 -9.18 1.46 5.94
C ILE A 62 -9.50 0.24 5.08
N ILE A 63 -9.06 -0.96 5.46
CA ILE A 63 -9.35 -2.20 4.73
C ILE A 63 -10.86 -2.44 4.61
N ALA A 64 -11.61 -2.30 5.70
CA ALA A 64 -13.06 -2.44 5.68
C ALA A 64 -13.71 -1.46 4.69
N ARG A 65 -13.22 -0.21 4.65
CA ARG A 65 -13.68 0.80 3.69
C ARG A 65 -13.32 0.45 2.25
N LEU A 66 -12.10 -0.02 2.00
CA LEU A 66 -11.65 -0.43 0.67
C LEU A 66 -12.45 -1.63 0.15
N ARG A 67 -12.77 -2.60 0.99
CA ARG A 67 -13.62 -3.74 0.62
C ARG A 67 -15.00 -3.28 0.15
N LEU A 68 -15.61 -2.31 0.84
CA LEU A 68 -16.88 -1.70 0.41
C LEU A 68 -16.72 -0.99 -0.96
N MET A 69 -15.69 -0.16 -1.10
CA MET A 69 -15.40 0.55 -2.36
C MET A 69 -15.13 -0.42 -3.52
N ARG A 70 -14.48 -1.55 -3.28
CA ARG A 70 -14.23 -2.57 -4.30
C ARG A 70 -15.54 -3.20 -4.78
N THR A 71 -16.45 -3.54 -3.87
CA THR A 71 -17.78 -4.06 -4.23
C THR A 71 -18.56 -3.05 -5.08
N GLU A 72 -18.53 -1.77 -4.70
CA GLU A 72 -19.16 -0.68 -5.47
C GLU A 72 -18.52 -0.52 -6.86
N ALA A 73 -17.19 -0.57 -6.96
CA ALA A 73 -16.45 -0.45 -8.21
C ALA A 73 -16.75 -1.62 -9.17
N VAL A 74 -16.74 -2.87 -8.66
CA VAL A 74 -17.09 -4.06 -9.44
C VAL A 74 -18.52 -3.96 -9.98
N ALA A 75 -19.48 -3.53 -9.16
CA ALA A 75 -20.86 -3.35 -9.60
C ALA A 75 -20.97 -2.27 -10.69
N ALA A 76 -20.27 -1.14 -10.54
CA ALA A 76 -20.26 -0.07 -11.54
C ALA A 76 -19.60 -0.48 -12.87
N GLU A 77 -18.53 -1.29 -12.81
CA GLU A 77 -17.84 -1.85 -13.99
C GLU A 77 -18.75 -2.81 -14.76
N GLN A 78 -19.56 -3.62 -14.06
CA GLN A 78 -20.53 -4.55 -14.69
C GLN A 78 -21.73 -3.83 -15.34
N VAL A 79 -22.20 -2.72 -14.77
CA VAL A 79 -23.33 -1.94 -15.32
C VAL A 79 -22.91 -1.09 -16.52
N SER A 80 -21.61 -0.80 -16.70
CA SER A 80 -21.10 0.12 -17.72
C SER A 80 -20.78 -0.52 -19.08
N SER A 81 -21.25 -1.72 -19.34
CA SER A 81 -21.08 -2.42 -20.61
C SER A 81 -22.27 -2.17 -21.55
N PRO A 82 -22.22 -1.17 -22.47
CA PRO A 82 -23.23 -1.04 -23.52
C PRO A 82 -23.30 -2.27 -24.45
N HIS A 83 -22.29 -3.15 -24.36
CA HIS A 83 -22.26 -4.45 -25.05
C HIS A 83 -23.24 -5.44 -24.42
N ASP A 84 -23.35 -5.48 -23.09
CA ASP A 84 -24.27 -6.38 -22.38
C ASP A 84 -25.71 -5.90 -22.47
N GLU A 85 -25.96 -4.58 -22.45
CA GLU A 85 -27.28 -4.03 -22.75
C GLU A 85 -27.72 -4.32 -24.20
N ALA A 86 -26.79 -4.26 -25.16
CA ALA A 86 -27.08 -4.60 -26.56
C ALA A 86 -27.32 -6.11 -26.76
N LEU A 87 -26.56 -6.98 -26.08
CA LEU A 87 -26.75 -8.43 -26.11
C LEU A 87 -28.06 -8.84 -25.40
N ALA A 88 -28.41 -8.20 -24.28
CA ALA A 88 -29.68 -8.41 -23.60
C ALA A 88 -30.87 -7.93 -24.43
N ALA A 89 -30.76 -6.78 -25.11
CA ALA A 89 -31.79 -6.28 -26.02
C ALA A 89 -32.00 -7.20 -27.26
N LEU A 90 -30.95 -7.94 -27.66
CA LEU A 90 -31.00 -8.93 -28.74
C LEU A 90 -31.43 -10.34 -28.26
N GLY A 91 -31.68 -10.53 -26.96
CA GLY A 91 -32.04 -11.84 -26.39
C GLY A 91 -30.90 -12.85 -26.39
N LEU A 92 -29.65 -12.40 -26.50
CA LEU A 92 -28.44 -13.23 -26.60
C LEU A 92 -27.63 -13.29 -25.29
N GLY A 93 -28.06 -12.57 -24.24
CA GLY A 93 -27.44 -12.65 -22.91
C GLY A 93 -27.90 -13.89 -22.15
N GLY A 94 -27.13 -14.98 -22.23
CA GLY A 94 -27.33 -16.17 -21.40
C GLY A 94 -26.92 -15.93 -19.94
N PRO A 95 -27.44 -16.71 -18.97
CA PRO A 95 -27.08 -16.62 -17.56
C PRO A 95 -25.73 -17.32 -17.29
N ASP A 96 -24.69 -16.98 -18.06
CA ASP A 96 -23.32 -17.41 -17.77
C ASP A 96 -22.54 -16.19 -17.25
N GLY A 97 -22.97 -15.73 -16.07
CA GLY A 97 -22.08 -14.93 -15.24
C GLY A 97 -20.99 -15.85 -14.75
N ASP A 98 -19.84 -15.84 -15.43
CA ASP A 98 -18.62 -16.48 -14.92
C ASP A 98 -18.47 -16.09 -13.44
N PRO A 99 -18.16 -17.03 -12.54
CA PRO A 99 -17.93 -16.71 -11.15
C PRO A 99 -16.89 -15.59 -11.11
N ILE A 100 -17.23 -14.48 -10.45
CA ILE A 100 -16.33 -13.34 -10.22
C ILE A 100 -14.99 -13.95 -9.82
N ALA A 101 -14.00 -13.87 -10.70
CA ALA A 101 -12.68 -14.38 -10.40
C ALA A 101 -12.17 -13.61 -9.17
N THR A 102 -12.33 -14.23 -8.01
CA THR A 102 -11.84 -13.71 -6.73
C THR A 102 -10.32 -13.84 -6.64
N ASP A 103 -9.70 -14.56 -7.58
CA ASP A 103 -8.26 -14.58 -7.84
C ASP A 103 -7.83 -13.26 -8.46
N VAL A 104 -7.83 -12.21 -7.63
CA VAL A 104 -6.93 -11.09 -7.87
C VAL A 104 -5.54 -11.64 -7.58
N GLU A 105 -4.74 -11.81 -8.63
CA GLU A 105 -3.34 -12.14 -8.45
C GLU A 105 -2.73 -11.17 -7.43
N PRO A 106 -1.95 -11.66 -6.44
CA PRO A 106 -1.37 -10.79 -5.44
C PRO A 106 -0.55 -9.69 -6.09
N SER A 107 -0.51 -8.51 -5.49
CA SER A 107 0.32 -7.40 -5.97
C SER A 107 1.78 -7.85 -6.07
N LYS A 108 2.53 -7.28 -7.02
CA LYS A 108 3.95 -7.66 -7.21
C LYS A 108 4.75 -7.53 -5.91
N VAL A 109 4.50 -6.47 -5.15
CA VAL A 109 5.13 -6.23 -3.83
C VAL A 109 4.81 -7.37 -2.86
N VAL A 110 3.54 -7.80 -2.81
CA VAL A 110 3.09 -8.85 -1.91
C VAL A 110 3.65 -10.22 -2.31
N ARG A 111 3.80 -10.51 -3.61
CA ARG A 111 4.53 -11.72 -4.06
C ARG A 111 5.97 -11.71 -3.57
N SER A 112 6.68 -10.59 -3.76
CA SER A 112 8.05 -10.41 -3.24
C SER A 112 8.12 -10.46 -1.71
N TYR A 113 7.01 -10.18 -1.02
CA TYR A 113 6.87 -10.26 0.44
C TYR A 113 6.51 -11.66 0.97
N HIS A 114 5.87 -12.55 0.18
CA HIS A 114 5.38 -13.85 0.67
C HIS A 114 6.33 -15.05 0.53
N ASP A 115 7.60 -14.86 0.11
CA ASP A 115 8.58 -15.97 -0.04
C ASP A 115 9.06 -16.66 1.28
N GLY A 116 8.21 -16.83 2.31
CA GLY A 116 8.49 -17.69 3.47
C GLY A 116 8.07 -17.13 4.84
N ARG A 117 8.38 -17.88 5.92
CA ARG A 117 8.15 -17.44 7.31
C ARG A 117 9.14 -16.32 7.62
N ARG A 118 8.65 -15.08 7.72
CA ARG A 118 9.50 -13.89 7.74
C ARG A 118 9.87 -13.46 9.16
N PRO A 119 11.15 -13.23 9.46
CA PRO A 119 11.58 -12.59 10.70
C PRO A 119 10.95 -11.20 10.86
N ALA A 120 10.68 -10.79 12.11
CA ALA A 120 10.10 -9.48 12.41
C ALA A 120 10.84 -8.28 11.74
N PRO A 121 12.19 -8.25 11.65
CA PRO A 121 12.91 -7.20 10.92
C PRO A 121 12.50 -7.04 9.46
N VAL A 122 12.15 -8.14 8.78
CA VAL A 122 11.71 -8.09 7.37
C VAL A 122 10.33 -7.46 7.26
N ALA A 123 9.39 -7.87 8.12
CA ALA A 123 8.04 -7.31 8.15
C ALA A 123 8.07 -5.80 8.44
N VAL A 124 8.92 -5.38 9.39
CA VAL A 124 9.11 -3.95 9.73
C VAL A 124 9.77 -3.17 8.59
N ALA A 125 10.75 -3.75 7.90
CA ALA A 125 11.36 -3.12 6.72
C ALA A 125 10.35 -2.89 5.58
N TYR A 126 9.49 -3.88 5.32
CA TYR A 126 8.41 -3.76 4.33
C TYR A 126 7.35 -2.75 4.77
N LEU A 127 6.99 -2.70 6.05
CA LEU A 127 6.09 -1.68 6.59
C LEU A 127 6.66 -0.26 6.45
N LEU A 128 7.94 -0.07 6.73
CA LEU A 128 8.61 1.21 6.53
C LEU A 128 8.55 1.62 5.05
N ALA A 129 8.96 0.73 4.14
CA ALA A 129 8.88 0.99 2.71
C ALA A 129 7.44 1.30 2.26
N ALA A 130 6.45 0.56 2.77
CA ALA A 130 5.03 0.79 2.52
C ALA A 130 4.57 2.18 3.00
N ALA A 131 4.97 2.62 4.19
CA ALA A 131 4.63 3.97 4.67
C ALA A 131 5.17 5.07 3.73
N HIS A 132 6.31 4.84 3.08
CA HIS A 132 6.90 5.73 2.08
C HIS A 132 6.43 5.49 0.64
N ALA A 133 5.67 4.41 0.40
CA ALA A 133 5.15 4.03 -0.90
C ALA A 133 3.65 4.20 -1.03
N LEU A 134 2.90 4.22 0.06
CA LEU A 134 1.45 4.32 0.05
C LEU A 134 1.01 5.76 0.30
N THR A 135 0.01 6.16 -0.47
CA THR A 135 -0.87 7.28 -0.14
C THR A 135 -2.13 6.74 0.52
N ASP A 136 -2.85 7.59 1.26
CA ASP A 136 -4.13 7.22 1.85
C ASP A 136 -5.07 6.70 0.75
N PRO A 137 -5.38 5.38 0.76
CA PRO A 137 -6.08 4.73 -0.33
C PRO A 137 -7.53 5.21 -0.43
N THR A 138 -8.10 5.75 0.65
CA THR A 138 -9.47 6.29 0.68
C THR A 138 -9.57 7.67 0.04
N ASN A 139 -8.45 8.40 -0.04
CA ASN A 139 -8.37 9.74 -0.60
C ASN A 139 -7.84 9.76 -2.05
N CYS A 140 -7.49 8.60 -2.62
CA CYS A 140 -6.99 8.51 -3.99
C CYS A 140 -8.06 8.81 -5.06
N GLY A 141 -9.35 8.61 -4.76
CA GLY A 141 -10.45 8.92 -5.69
C GLY A 141 -10.95 10.37 -5.63
N THR A 142 -10.58 11.13 -4.60
CA THR A 142 -10.88 12.58 -4.45
C THR A 142 -9.70 13.45 -4.88
N ALA A 143 -8.53 12.85 -5.02
CA ALA A 143 -7.34 13.41 -5.65
C ALA A 143 -7.61 13.74 -7.12
N SER A 144 -7.58 15.02 -7.48
CA SER A 144 -7.73 15.48 -8.86
C SER A 144 -6.36 15.81 -9.44
N PRO A 145 -5.91 15.11 -10.52
CA PRO A 145 -4.69 15.47 -11.23
C PRO A 145 -4.73 16.90 -11.79
N ALA A 146 -5.92 17.36 -12.19
CA ALA A 146 -6.12 18.71 -12.71
C ALA A 146 -5.98 19.80 -11.63
N LEU A 147 -6.10 19.44 -10.36
CA LEU A 147 -5.94 20.35 -9.22
C LEU A 147 -4.62 20.12 -8.47
N ASN A 148 -3.73 19.24 -8.96
CA ASN A 148 -2.55 18.75 -8.22
C ASN A 148 -2.87 18.25 -6.80
N LEU A 149 -4.14 17.87 -6.54
CA LEU A 149 -4.54 17.29 -5.28
C LEU A 149 -4.08 15.84 -5.32
N MET A 150 -2.86 15.60 -4.86
CA MET A 150 -2.35 14.25 -4.67
C MET A 150 -2.98 13.66 -3.40
N PRO A 151 -3.30 12.35 -3.37
CA PRO A 151 -3.75 11.74 -2.14
C PRO A 151 -2.65 11.89 -1.08
N PRO A 152 -3.02 12.23 0.16
CA PRO A 152 -2.04 12.54 1.20
C PRO A 152 -1.21 11.28 1.49
N PRO A 153 0.10 11.41 1.70
CA PRO A 153 0.92 10.30 2.15
C PRO A 153 0.50 9.88 3.57
N LEU A 154 0.87 8.66 3.97
CA LEU A 154 0.69 8.15 5.34
C LEU A 154 1.61 8.84 6.36
N HIS A 155 1.50 10.17 6.51
CA HIS A 155 2.37 10.98 7.36
C HIS A 155 2.40 10.52 8.82
N ARG A 156 1.24 10.11 9.35
CA ARG A 156 1.11 9.64 10.73
C ARG A 156 1.91 8.36 10.96
N ASP A 157 1.85 7.43 10.02
CA ASP A 157 2.51 6.14 10.11
C ASP A 157 4.02 6.29 9.88
N ARG A 158 4.45 7.17 8.97
CA ARG A 158 5.86 7.57 8.82
C ARG A 158 6.44 8.11 10.13
N ALA A 159 5.75 9.06 10.77
CA ALA A 159 6.22 9.65 12.03
C ALA A 159 6.30 8.63 13.17
N LEU A 160 5.31 7.72 13.25
CA LEU A 160 5.32 6.65 14.24
C LEU A 160 6.50 5.69 14.01
N LEU A 161 6.70 5.24 12.76
CA LEU A 161 7.78 4.32 12.41
C LEU A 161 9.15 4.95 12.61
N GLU A 162 9.33 6.22 12.24
CA GLU A 162 10.57 6.96 12.49
C GLU A 162 10.87 7.04 14.00
N LYS A 163 9.87 7.30 14.84
CA LYS A 163 10.02 7.34 16.30
C LYS A 163 10.41 5.97 16.87
N VAL A 164 9.75 4.89 16.44
CA VAL A 164 10.04 3.51 16.88
C VAL A 164 11.44 3.09 16.44
N LEU A 165 11.75 3.24 15.16
CA LEU A 165 12.99 2.75 14.58
C LEU A 165 14.22 3.57 14.99
N THR A 166 14.09 4.87 15.24
CA THR A 166 15.19 5.67 15.81
C THR A 166 15.65 5.09 17.15
N HIS A 167 14.70 4.68 18.00
CA HIS A 167 15.03 4.05 19.28
C HIS A 167 15.61 2.65 19.09
N ALA A 168 14.99 1.82 18.26
CA ALA A 168 15.46 0.46 17.96
C ALA A 168 16.89 0.46 17.41
N VAL A 169 17.19 1.35 16.45
CA VAL A 169 18.52 1.49 15.85
C VAL A 169 19.54 1.93 16.89
N ALA A 170 19.20 2.91 17.74
CA ALA A 170 20.12 3.37 18.79
C ALA A 170 20.53 2.24 19.76
N MET A 171 19.63 1.32 20.06
CA MET A 171 19.85 0.18 20.97
C MET A 171 20.48 -1.05 20.27
N SER A 172 20.39 -1.13 18.95
CA SER A 172 20.89 -2.27 18.16
C SER A 172 22.41 -2.23 17.98
N ASP A 173 23.04 -3.40 17.89
CA ASP A 173 24.44 -3.51 17.49
C ASP A 173 24.64 -3.25 15.96
N PRO A 174 25.88 -3.06 15.49
CA PRO A 174 26.14 -2.77 14.08
C PRO A 174 25.67 -3.85 13.10
N ALA A 175 25.69 -5.14 13.50
CA ALA A 175 25.29 -6.24 12.64
C ALA A 175 23.78 -6.24 12.40
N THR A 176 23.01 -6.05 13.46
CA THR A 176 21.54 -5.94 13.44
C THR A 176 21.10 -4.73 12.61
N ARG A 177 21.79 -3.59 12.74
CA ARG A 177 21.54 -2.39 11.91
C ARG A 177 21.79 -2.66 10.42
N ALA A 178 22.87 -3.36 10.09
CA ALA A 178 23.20 -3.71 8.71
C ALA A 178 22.17 -4.68 8.11
N GLU A 179 21.70 -5.65 8.89
CA GLU A 179 20.64 -6.58 8.48
C GLU A 179 19.32 -5.84 8.19
N LEU A 180 18.90 -4.95 9.11
CA LEU A 180 17.71 -4.12 8.89
C LEU A 180 17.86 -3.24 7.64
N ALA A 181 19.02 -2.62 7.43
CA ALA A 181 19.30 -1.82 6.23
C ALA A 181 19.19 -2.67 4.95
N ALA A 182 19.74 -3.88 4.94
CA ALA A 182 19.64 -4.80 3.80
C ALA A 182 18.19 -5.19 3.50
N HIS A 183 17.37 -5.44 4.52
CA HIS A 183 15.94 -5.71 4.35
C HIS A 183 15.19 -4.49 3.80
N ILE A 184 15.54 -3.27 4.23
CA ILE A 184 14.97 -2.04 3.69
C ILE A 184 15.35 -1.87 2.21
N THR A 185 16.60 -2.15 1.83
CA THR A 185 17.03 -2.16 0.41
C THR A 185 16.20 -3.16 -0.41
N ALA A 186 15.99 -4.38 0.09
CA ALA A 186 15.18 -5.38 -0.60
C ALA A 186 13.71 -4.93 -0.74
N ALA A 187 13.10 -4.41 0.33
CA ALA A 187 11.74 -3.86 0.28
C ALA A 187 11.65 -2.68 -0.69
N SER A 188 12.65 -1.79 -0.69
CA SER A 188 12.72 -0.65 -1.60
C SER A 188 12.70 -1.06 -3.07
N THR A 189 13.37 -2.17 -3.40
CA THR A 189 13.41 -2.73 -4.75
C THR A 189 12.03 -3.26 -5.15
N ALA A 190 11.37 -4.04 -4.27
CA ALA A 190 10.04 -4.55 -4.53
C ALA A 190 9.01 -3.42 -4.79
N PHE A 191 9.06 -2.34 -4.01
CA PHE A 191 8.19 -1.18 -4.21
C PHE A 191 8.56 -0.36 -5.46
N ALA A 192 9.85 -0.26 -5.81
CA ALA A 192 10.29 0.39 -7.04
C ALA A 192 9.78 -0.36 -8.29
N ASP A 193 9.90 -1.68 -8.30
CA ASP A 193 9.45 -2.55 -9.40
C ASP A 193 7.92 -2.51 -9.58
N ALA A 194 7.18 -2.46 -8.48
CA ALA A 194 5.72 -2.32 -8.52
C ALA A 194 5.26 -0.91 -8.93
N GLY A 195 6.01 0.13 -8.55
CA GLY A 195 5.72 1.53 -8.91
C GLY A 195 5.99 1.89 -10.39
N GLY A 196 6.61 0.99 -11.16
CA GLY A 196 6.92 1.15 -12.58
C GLY A 196 5.74 0.97 -13.55
N VAL A 197 4.52 0.69 -13.07
CA VAL A 197 3.34 0.46 -13.94
C VAL A 197 2.81 1.77 -14.54
N THR A 198 2.50 1.74 -15.84
CA THR A 198 2.29 2.89 -16.73
C THR A 198 1.04 3.75 -16.47
N ASP A 199 0.04 3.26 -15.74
CA ASP A 199 -1.13 4.08 -15.36
C ASP A 199 -1.04 4.51 -13.89
N ARG A 200 -0.22 5.53 -13.66
CA ARG A 200 -0.01 6.07 -12.32
C ARG A 200 -1.27 6.71 -11.79
N SER A 201 -2.12 7.36 -12.59
CA SER A 201 -3.15 8.30 -12.12
C SER A 201 -4.12 7.73 -11.07
N LEU A 202 -4.32 6.42 -11.06
CA LEU A 202 -5.25 5.69 -10.19
C LEU A 202 -4.58 4.60 -9.34
N SER A 203 -3.27 4.65 -9.12
CA SER A 203 -2.61 3.71 -8.21
C SER A 203 -2.40 4.32 -6.82
N VAL A 204 -2.60 3.48 -5.79
CA VAL A 204 -2.27 3.78 -4.38
C VAL A 204 -0.75 3.74 -4.15
N LEU A 205 -0.01 3.05 -5.02
CA LEU A 205 1.45 3.00 -5.01
C LEU A 205 2.04 4.29 -5.60
N ARG A 206 2.68 5.05 -4.71
CA ARG A 206 3.42 6.29 -4.94
C ARG A 206 4.75 6.21 -4.23
N TYR A 207 5.60 5.35 -4.75
CA TYR A 207 6.91 5.12 -4.17
C TYR A 207 7.75 6.40 -4.15
N ASN A 208 8.11 6.85 -2.94
CA ASN A 208 8.97 8.02 -2.72
C ASN A 208 10.34 7.58 -2.15
N PRO A 209 11.30 7.20 -3.02
CA PRO A 209 12.61 6.71 -2.59
C PRO A 209 13.42 7.78 -1.86
N HIS A 210 13.25 9.06 -2.22
CA HIS A 210 13.98 10.14 -1.56
C HIS A 210 13.52 10.33 -0.11
N SER A 211 12.21 10.31 0.13
CA SER A 211 11.65 10.39 1.49
C SER A 211 12.06 9.19 2.34
N LEU A 212 12.07 7.98 1.77
CA LEU A 212 12.53 6.78 2.47
C LEU A 212 14.01 6.89 2.84
N ARG A 213 14.88 7.29 1.89
CA ARG A 213 16.32 7.48 2.14
C ARG A 213 16.58 8.51 3.24
N THR A 214 15.87 9.63 3.22
CA THR A 214 15.97 10.66 4.27
C THR A 214 15.57 10.12 5.64
N SER A 215 14.49 9.32 5.71
CA SER A 215 14.07 8.68 6.95
C SER A 215 15.10 7.65 7.45
N CYS A 216 15.69 6.84 6.57
CA CYS A 216 16.78 5.92 6.95
C CYS A 216 17.95 6.65 7.61
N ARG A 217 18.35 7.80 7.06
CA ARG A 217 19.42 8.63 7.66
C ARG A 217 19.01 9.20 9.01
N SER A 218 17.81 9.76 9.15
CA SER A 218 17.35 10.37 10.41
C SER A 218 17.26 9.36 11.56
N MET A 219 16.90 8.11 11.25
CA MET A 219 16.87 7.00 12.21
C MET A 219 18.26 6.47 12.60
N GLY A 220 19.33 6.91 11.93
CA GLY A 220 20.70 6.50 12.23
C GLY A 220 21.18 5.22 11.51
N LEU A 221 20.48 4.77 10.46
CA LEU A 221 20.91 3.65 9.62
C LEU A 221 22.01 4.03 8.61
N GLY A 222 22.27 5.33 8.42
CA GLY A 222 23.26 5.84 7.48
C GLY A 222 22.75 5.88 6.04
N GLU A 223 23.68 5.78 5.08
CA GLU A 223 23.33 5.68 3.66
C GLU A 223 22.88 4.26 3.34
N VAL A 224 21.56 4.09 3.20
CA VAL A 224 20.95 2.84 2.73
C VAL A 224 20.78 2.93 1.21
N ASP A 225 21.11 1.85 0.51
CA ASP A 225 20.93 1.72 -0.93
C ASP A 225 19.44 1.59 -1.27
N ILE A 226 18.76 2.74 -1.35
CA ILE A 226 17.35 2.83 -1.72
C ILE A 226 17.21 2.87 -3.23
N CYS A 227 16.51 1.87 -3.79
CA CYS A 227 16.20 1.76 -5.22
C CYS A 227 15.35 2.96 -5.68
N ILE A 228 15.59 3.46 -6.89
CA ILE A 228 14.79 4.53 -7.50
C ILE A 228 13.99 3.88 -8.63
N ALA A 229 12.66 4.05 -8.62
CA ALA A 229 11.81 3.55 -9.71
C ALA A 229 12.25 4.15 -11.05
N GLY A 230 12.46 3.30 -12.05
CA GLY A 230 12.76 3.67 -13.44
C GLY A 230 11.58 4.25 -14.19
#